data_AF-A0A3N0CJM5-F1
#
_entry.id   AF-A0A3N0CJM5-F1
#
_cell.length_a   1.000
_cell.length_b   1.000
_cell.length_c   1.000
_cell.angle_alpha   90.00
_cell.angle_beta   90.00
_cell.angle_gamma   90.00
#
_symmetry.space_group_name_H-M   'P 1'
#
loop_
_entity.id
_entity.type
_entity.pdbx_description
1 polymer ?
#
loop_
_entity_poly.entity_id
_entity_poly.type
_entity_poly.pdbx_seq_one_letter_code
_entity_poly.pdbx_strand_id
1 'polypeptide(L)'
;MPNPATTADVEARWRPLSAQETINAQTFLDDAWRMLRRHFTQLGINLDELIDTDNELPAEERTLQAEVVRVLVAAVLRTMKNPDGLSQESIDDYTYKRDEAVAAGLLYFTDDELDGLIPGSGEKGRAYMIDPLADYASRFDS
;
A
#
# COMPACT_ATOMS: atom_id res chain seq x y z
N MET A 1 17.26 -1.14 -8.58
CA MET A 1 16.20 -0.28 -9.09
C MET A 1 15.88 0.82 -8.07
N PRO A 2 15.60 2.06 -8.50
CA PRO A 2 15.12 3.12 -7.60
C PRO A 2 13.74 2.78 -7.02
N ASN A 3 13.38 3.43 -5.91
CA ASN A 3 12.06 3.30 -5.29
C ASN A 3 11.00 3.96 -6.18
N PRO A 4 9.89 3.28 -6.54
CA PRO A 4 8.83 3.88 -7.33
C PRO A 4 8.05 4.96 -6.59
N ALA A 5 8.10 5.00 -5.25
CA ALA A 5 7.45 6.02 -4.43
C ALA A 5 8.44 7.12 -4.02
N THR A 6 7.95 8.36 -4.00
CA THR A 6 8.73 9.56 -3.68
C THR A 6 8.13 10.32 -2.50
N THR A 7 8.86 11.28 -1.94
CA THR A 7 8.31 12.17 -0.89
C THR A 7 7.15 13.04 -1.40
N ALA A 8 7.08 13.32 -2.71
CA ALA A 8 5.94 14.02 -3.30
C ALA A 8 4.65 13.19 -3.19
N ASP A 9 4.75 11.86 -3.28
CA ASP A 9 3.61 10.95 -3.09
C ASP A 9 3.08 10.95 -1.65
N VAL A 10 3.99 11.19 -0.69
CA VAL A 10 3.65 11.35 0.74
C VAL A 10 2.95 12.68 0.96
N GLU A 11 3.49 13.77 0.41
CA GLU A 11 2.89 15.11 0.49
C GLU A 11 1.49 15.16 -0.13
N ALA A 12 1.33 14.57 -1.32
CA ALA A 12 0.06 14.53 -2.04
C ALA A 12 -1.06 13.84 -1.24
N ARG A 13 -0.72 12.89 -0.36
CA ARG A 13 -1.68 12.11 0.44
C ARG A 13 -1.84 12.62 1.88
N TRP A 14 -1.07 13.62 2.30
CA TRP A 14 -1.11 14.11 3.67
C TRP A 14 -1.06 15.63 3.76
N ARG A 15 0.13 16.20 3.89
CA ARG A 15 0.39 17.64 3.96
C ARG A 15 1.82 17.92 3.48
N PRO A 16 2.16 19.18 3.18
CA PRO A 16 3.55 19.57 2.93
C PRO A 16 4.47 19.13 4.07
N LEU A 17 5.63 18.57 3.72
CA LEU A 17 6.62 18.10 4.69
C LEU A 17 7.61 19.22 5.01
N SER A 18 7.97 19.34 6.28
CA SER A 18 9.15 20.13 6.66
C SER A 18 10.43 19.45 6.18
N ALA A 19 11.54 20.19 6.12
CA ALA A 19 12.82 19.63 5.66
C ALA A 19 13.25 18.37 6.42
N GLN A 20 13.03 18.32 7.74
CA GLN A 20 13.34 17.14 8.55
C GLN A 20 12.38 15.98 8.24
N GLU A 21 11.10 16.27 8.04
CA GLU A 21 10.11 15.25 7.68
C GLU A 21 10.36 14.68 6.28
N THR A 22 10.83 15.48 5.33
CA THR A 22 11.25 15.01 4.01
C THR A 22 12.40 14.01 4.12
N ILE A 23 13.41 14.29 4.95
CA ILE A 23 14.54 13.38 5.19
C ILE A 23 14.05 12.06 5.83
N ASN A 24 13.19 12.16 6.84
CA ASN A 24 12.65 10.99 7.51
C ASN A 24 11.75 10.17 6.57
N ALA A 25 10.87 10.83 5.81
CA ALA A 25 9.98 10.20 4.84
C ALA A 25 10.77 9.46 3.75
N GLN A 26 11.83 10.07 3.21
CA GLN A 26 12.69 9.41 2.23
C GLN A 26 13.36 8.16 2.82
N THR A 27 13.88 8.27 4.05
CA THR A 27 14.50 7.13 4.73
C THR A 27 13.51 5.98 4.94
N PHE A 28 12.30 6.29 5.42
CA PHE A 28 11.26 5.27 5.61
C PHE A 28 10.76 4.68 4.30
N LEU A 29 10.66 5.49 3.22
CA LEU A 29 10.32 4.98 1.90
C LEU A 29 11.37 3.98 1.40
N ASP A 30 12.65 4.30 1.55
CA ASP A 30 13.75 3.41 1.13
C ASP A 30 13.75 2.11 1.93
N ASP A 31 13.53 2.18 3.25
CA ASP A 31 13.42 1.00 4.10
C ASP A 31 12.20 0.16 3.74
N ALA A 32 11.04 0.79 3.53
CA ALA A 32 9.79 0.13 3.14
C ALA A 32 9.98 -0.63 1.83
N TRP A 33 10.64 0.01 0.86
CA TRP A 33 10.90 -0.60 -0.43
C TRP A 33 11.83 -1.81 -0.33
N ARG A 34 12.89 -1.73 0.49
CA ARG A 34 13.77 -2.89 0.75
C ARG A 34 13.00 -4.03 1.43
N MET A 35 12.13 -3.72 2.39
CA MET A 35 11.30 -4.72 3.07
C MET A 35 10.35 -5.42 2.10
N LEU A 36 9.63 -4.64 1.29
CA LEU A 36 8.67 -5.17 0.32
C LEU A 36 9.35 -6.05 -0.73
N ARG A 37 10.47 -5.58 -1.32
CA ARG A 37 11.26 -6.37 -2.26
C ARG A 37 11.73 -7.68 -1.66
N ARG A 38 12.23 -7.67 -0.42
CA ARG A 38 12.69 -8.89 0.27
C ARG A 38 11.53 -9.86 0.46
N HIS A 39 10.35 -9.38 0.85
CA HIS A 39 9.16 -10.21 1.04
C HIS A 39 8.74 -10.89 -0.27
N PHE A 40 8.59 -10.14 -1.36
CA PHE A 40 8.20 -10.70 -2.66
C PHE A 40 9.26 -11.64 -3.25
N THR A 41 10.55 -11.33 -3.04
CA THR A 41 11.64 -12.23 -3.44
C THR A 41 11.53 -13.59 -2.74
N GLN A 42 11.12 -13.63 -1.47
CA GLN A 42 10.90 -14.89 -0.74
C GLN A 42 9.71 -15.69 -1.29
N LEU A 43 8.74 -15.02 -1.90
CA LEU A 43 7.61 -15.65 -2.61
C LEU A 43 7.96 -16.05 -4.05
N GLY A 44 9.19 -15.78 -4.51
CA GLY A 44 9.63 -16.06 -5.88
C GLY A 44 9.14 -15.04 -6.92
N ILE A 45 8.65 -13.88 -6.47
CA ILE A 45 8.15 -12.80 -7.33
C ILE A 45 9.21 -11.70 -7.39
N ASN A 46 9.65 -11.33 -8.60
CA ASN A 46 10.59 -10.23 -8.80
C ASN A 46 9.83 -8.93 -9.10
N LEU A 47 9.64 -8.08 -8.08
CA LEU A 47 8.97 -6.79 -8.26
C LEU A 47 9.70 -5.85 -9.23
N ASP A 48 11.03 -5.99 -9.39
CA ASP A 48 11.80 -5.15 -10.31
C ASP A 48 11.45 -5.44 -11.79
N GLU A 49 10.89 -6.61 -12.09
CA GLU A 49 10.43 -6.98 -13.44
C GLU A 49 8.98 -6.56 -13.70
N LEU A 50 8.21 -6.31 -12.63
CA LEU A 50 6.78 -6.01 -12.69
C LEU A 50 6.44 -4.52 -12.54
N ILE A 51 7.45 -3.71 -12.23
CA ILE A 51 7.32 -2.27 -12.02
C ILE A 51 8.28 -1.60 -12.97
N ASP A 52 7.81 -0.54 -13.62
CA ASP A 52 8.64 0.27 -14.50
C ASP A 52 8.50 1.74 -14.13
N THR A 53 9.60 2.30 -13.69
CA THR A 53 9.66 3.72 -13.35
C THR A 53 9.53 4.64 -14.55
N ASP A 54 9.71 4.15 -15.78
CA ASP A 54 9.66 4.92 -17.03
C ASP A 54 8.25 4.97 -17.66
N ASN A 55 7.25 4.34 -17.03
CA ASN A 55 5.84 4.29 -17.46
C ASN A 55 5.60 3.64 -18.84
N GLU A 56 6.48 2.76 -19.31
CA GLU A 56 6.34 2.07 -20.60
C GLU A 56 5.49 0.78 -20.52
N LEU A 57 5.12 0.35 -19.32
CA LEU A 57 4.38 -0.91 -19.10
C LEU A 57 2.91 -0.87 -19.54
N PRO A 58 2.31 -2.04 -19.82
CA PRO A 58 0.86 -2.24 -20.00
C PRO A 58 -0.02 -1.66 -18.87
N ALA A 59 -1.30 -1.44 -19.15
CA ALA A 59 -2.22 -0.79 -18.21
C ALA A 59 -2.39 -1.55 -16.88
N GLU A 60 -2.40 -2.88 -16.93
CA GLU A 60 -2.45 -3.76 -15.77
C GLU A 60 -1.23 -3.60 -14.85
N GLU A 61 -0.03 -3.52 -15.41
CA GLU A 61 1.22 -3.37 -14.66
C GLU A 61 1.38 -1.94 -14.09
N ARG A 62 0.89 -0.92 -14.81
CA ARG A 62 0.76 0.44 -14.26
C ARG A 62 -0.19 0.49 -13.05
N THR A 63 -1.20 -0.37 -13.01
CA THR A 63 -2.10 -0.50 -11.85
C THR A 63 -1.36 -1.11 -10.66
N LEU A 64 -0.55 -2.16 -10.89
CA LEU A 64 0.29 -2.75 -9.85
C LEU A 64 1.28 -1.74 -9.27
N GLN A 65 1.97 -0.96 -10.12
CA GLN A 65 2.88 0.09 -9.67
C GLN A 65 2.17 1.14 -8.80
N ALA A 66 0.97 1.58 -9.20
CA ALA A 66 0.19 2.52 -8.42
C ALA A 66 -0.21 1.96 -7.04
N GLU A 67 -0.57 0.67 -6.96
CA GLU A 67 -0.84 0.00 -5.70
C GLU A 67 0.43 -0.15 -4.84
N VAL A 68 1.59 -0.46 -5.43
CA VAL A 68 2.87 -0.50 -4.69
C VAL A 68 3.17 0.87 -4.08
N VAL A 69 3.04 1.96 -4.86
CA VAL A 69 3.23 3.33 -4.35
C VAL A 69 2.26 3.62 -3.21
N ARG A 70 0.99 3.24 -3.36
CA ARG A 70 -0.04 3.43 -2.33
C ARG A 70 0.33 2.71 -1.03
N VAL A 71 0.73 1.44 -1.11
CA VAL A 71 1.11 0.61 0.06
C VAL A 71 2.34 1.17 0.75
N LEU A 72 3.39 1.54 0.00
CA LEU A 72 4.60 2.15 0.55
C LEU A 72 4.28 3.45 1.29
N VAL A 73 3.50 4.35 0.69
CA VAL A 73 3.15 5.62 1.31
C VAL A 73 2.24 5.43 2.53
N ALA A 74 1.32 4.46 2.48
CA ALA A 74 0.45 4.16 3.61
C ALA A 74 1.25 3.66 4.83
N ALA A 75 2.22 2.77 4.62
CA ALA A 75 3.12 2.30 5.68
C ALA A 75 3.93 3.45 6.29
N VAL A 76 4.55 4.29 5.45
CA VAL A 76 5.34 5.44 5.89
C VAL A 76 4.47 6.45 6.66
N LEU A 77 3.26 6.75 6.18
CA LEU A 77 2.36 7.67 6.87
C LEU A 77 1.91 7.14 8.23
N ARG A 78 1.74 5.83 8.42
CA ARG A 78 1.46 5.25 9.75
C ARG A 78 2.61 5.51 10.70
N THR A 79 3.84 5.21 10.27
CA THR A 79 5.06 5.44 11.04
C THR A 79 5.24 6.92 11.39
N MET A 80 5.05 7.83 10.44
CA MET A 80 5.20 9.27 10.67
C MET A 80 4.09 9.87 11.55
N LYS A 81 2.86 9.33 11.50
CA LYS A 81 1.73 9.81 12.32
C LYS A 81 1.70 9.23 13.72
N ASN A 82 2.37 8.09 13.95
CA ASN A 82 2.46 7.45 15.26
C ASN A 82 3.92 7.05 15.57
N PRO A 83 4.83 8.03 15.72
CA PRO A 83 6.26 7.74 15.94
C PRO A 83 6.52 6.99 17.25
N ASP A 84 5.65 7.16 18.25
CA ASP A 84 5.77 6.53 19.57
C ASP A 84 5.04 5.17 19.67
N GLY A 85 4.38 4.71 18.59
CA GLY A 85 3.72 3.41 18.56
C GLY A 85 2.53 3.26 19.48
N LEU A 86 1.89 4.35 19.89
CA LEU A 86 0.81 4.30 20.87
C LEU A 86 -0.38 3.48 20.33
N SER A 87 -0.60 2.32 20.96
CA SER A 87 -1.78 1.47 20.79
C SER A 87 -2.94 2.14 21.51
N GLN A 88 -4.02 2.43 20.78
CA GLN A 88 -5.28 2.89 21.38
C GLN A 88 -5.74 1.92 22.49
N GLU A 89 -6.28 2.50 23.56
CA GLU A 89 -6.76 1.85 24.77
C GLU A 89 -7.89 0.85 24.46
N SER A 90 -7.79 -0.35 25.06
CA SER A 90 -8.67 -1.50 24.86
C SER A 90 -10.13 -1.22 25.25
N ILE A 91 -11.07 -1.45 24.34
CA ILE A 91 -12.48 -1.73 24.68
C ILE A 91 -12.88 -3.07 24.05
N ASP A 92 -13.05 -4.04 24.95
CA ASP A 92 -13.77 -5.33 24.85
C ASP A 92 -13.37 -6.44 23.84
N ASP A 93 -12.77 -7.49 24.42
CA ASP A 93 -13.12 -8.92 24.29
C ASP A 93 -13.20 -9.61 22.91
N TYR A 94 -12.36 -9.19 21.95
CA TYR A 94 -11.92 -10.09 20.87
C TYR A 94 -10.40 -9.99 20.67
N THR A 95 -9.66 -10.94 21.27
CA THR A 95 -8.21 -11.08 21.06
C THR A 95 -7.93 -11.86 19.79
N TYR A 96 -7.80 -11.16 18.66
CA TYR A 96 -6.91 -11.60 17.59
C TYR A 96 -5.51 -11.09 17.94
N LYS A 97 -4.48 -11.93 17.89
CA LYS A 97 -3.09 -11.49 18.09
C LYS A 97 -2.74 -10.52 16.96
N ARG A 98 -2.96 -9.23 17.20
CA ARG A 98 -2.52 -8.14 16.34
C ARG A 98 -1.03 -7.98 16.59
N ASP A 99 -0.22 -8.34 15.59
CA ASP A 99 1.24 -8.39 15.67
C ASP A 99 1.84 -7.18 16.40
N GLU A 100 2.78 -7.45 17.31
CA GLU A 100 3.48 -6.44 18.15
C GLU A 100 4.14 -5.33 17.31
N ALA A 101 4.35 -5.53 16.01
CA ALA A 101 4.84 -4.52 15.07
C ALA A 101 3.90 -3.31 14.92
N VAL A 102 2.58 -3.52 15.02
CA VAL A 102 1.56 -2.45 14.94
C VAL A 102 1.68 -1.49 16.14
N ALA A 103 2.19 -1.98 17.27
CA ALA A 103 2.25 -1.28 18.56
C ALA A 103 3.60 -0.57 18.84
N ALA A 104 4.53 -0.54 17.89
CA ALA A 104 5.89 -0.02 18.12
C ALA A 104 6.27 1.17 17.21
N GLY A 105 5.33 1.73 16.45
CA GLY A 105 5.63 2.78 15.47
C GLY A 105 6.54 2.29 14.35
N LEU A 106 6.75 0.97 14.26
CA LEU A 106 7.62 0.34 13.30
C LEU A 106 7.02 0.46 11.90
N LEU A 107 7.91 0.42 10.92
CA LEU A 107 7.52 0.30 9.53
C LEU A 107 7.05 -1.14 9.27
N TYR A 108 5.78 -1.31 8.91
CA TYR A 108 5.21 -2.63 8.60
C TYR A 108 4.16 -2.54 7.49
N PHE A 109 3.93 -3.66 6.82
CA PHE A 109 2.84 -3.88 5.89
C PHE A 109 1.77 -4.73 6.54
N THR A 110 0.51 -4.42 6.30
CA THR A 110 -0.60 -5.29 6.71
C THR A 110 -0.75 -6.46 5.74
N ASP A 111 -1.32 -7.57 6.21
CA ASP A 111 -1.56 -8.75 5.36
C ASP A 111 -2.44 -8.38 4.14
N ASP A 112 -3.49 -7.57 4.34
CA ASP A 112 -4.37 -7.10 3.25
C ASP A 112 -3.61 -6.31 2.17
N GLU A 113 -2.59 -5.52 2.56
CA GLU A 113 -1.75 -4.78 1.62
C GLU A 113 -0.83 -5.69 0.82
N LEU A 114 -0.27 -6.71 1.47
CA LEU A 114 0.59 -7.68 0.81
C LEU A 114 -0.23 -8.56 -0.15
N ASP A 115 -1.38 -9.03 0.29
CA ASP A 115 -2.29 -9.85 -0.51
C ASP A 115 -2.79 -9.11 -1.75
N GLY A 116 -3.11 -7.81 -1.62
CA GLY A 116 -3.52 -6.96 -2.75
C GLY A 116 -2.45 -6.74 -3.82
N LEU A 117 -1.18 -7.01 -3.50
CA LEU A 117 -0.04 -6.85 -4.40
C LEU A 117 0.39 -8.17 -5.09
N ILE A 118 -0.16 -9.32 -4.69
CA ILE A 118 0.17 -10.61 -5.30
C ILE A 118 -0.58 -10.74 -6.65
N PRO A 119 0.12 -10.84 -7.79
CA PRO A 119 -0.54 -11.00 -9.09
C PRO A 119 -1.41 -12.27 -9.12
N GLY A 120 -2.72 -12.11 -9.37
CA GLY A 120 -3.68 -13.21 -9.41
C GLY A 120 -4.45 -13.47 -8.10
N SER A 121 -4.18 -12.75 -7.01
CA SER A 121 -5.00 -12.81 -5.78
C SER A 121 -6.35 -12.08 -5.90
N GLY A 122 -6.53 -11.29 -6.98
CA GLY A 122 -7.69 -10.42 -7.23
C GLY A 122 -9.06 -11.10 -7.40
N GLU A 123 -9.17 -12.42 -7.32
CA GLU A 123 -10.48 -13.10 -7.36
C GLU A 123 -11.26 -13.05 -6.03
N LYS A 124 -10.67 -12.57 -4.92
CA LYS A 124 -11.38 -12.53 -3.62
C LYS A 124 -11.82 -11.15 -3.12
N GLY A 125 -11.71 -10.11 -3.93
CA GLY A 125 -12.00 -8.74 -3.52
C GLY A 125 -12.85 -7.96 -4.52
N ARG A 126 -13.99 -8.51 -4.98
CA ARG A 126 -15.01 -7.73 -5.69
C ARG A 126 -15.66 -6.72 -4.74
N ALA A 127 -14.97 -5.62 -4.48
CA ALA A 127 -15.47 -4.55 -3.62
C ALA A 127 -15.23 -3.14 -4.18
N TYR A 128 -14.94 -2.96 -5.47
CA TYR A 128 -15.10 -1.68 -6.16
C TYR A 128 -15.37 -1.90 -7.66
N MET A 129 -16.54 -2.46 -7.99
CA MET A 129 -17.06 -2.39 -9.36
C MET A 129 -18.48 -1.83 -9.25
N ILE A 130 -18.61 -0.51 -9.38
CA ILE A 130 -19.90 0.06 -9.80
C ILE A 130 -20.00 -0.33 -11.27
N ASP A 131 -20.75 -1.39 -11.54
CA ASP A 131 -21.09 -1.80 -12.89
C ASP A 131 -22.08 -0.75 -13.45
N PRO A 132 -21.67 0.13 -14.39
CA PRO A 132 -22.57 1.14 -14.93
C PRO A 132 -23.64 0.53 -15.85
N LEU A 133 -23.57 -0.79 -16.13
CA LEU A 133 -24.46 -1.48 -17.05
C LEU A 133 -25.54 -2.31 -16.35
N ALA A 134 -25.53 -2.42 -15.01
CA ALA A 134 -26.57 -3.14 -14.28
C ALA A 134 -27.95 -2.44 -14.30
N ASP A 135 -28.00 -1.14 -14.63
CA ASP A 135 -29.24 -0.35 -14.54
C ASP A 135 -29.97 -0.14 -15.88
N TYR A 136 -29.44 -0.65 -17.00
CA TYR A 136 -30.07 -0.47 -18.33
C TYR A 136 -31.04 -1.59 -18.73
N ALA A 137 -31.04 -2.73 -18.05
CA ALA A 137 -31.84 -3.89 -18.43
C ALA A 137 -33.32 -3.84 -17.96
N SER A 138 -33.71 -2.83 -17.16
CA SER A 138 -35.06 -2.75 -16.57
C SER A 138 -36.01 -1.74 -17.24
N ARG A 139 -35.59 -1.08 -18.34
CA ARG A 139 -36.36 0.01 -18.98
C ARG A 139 -36.95 -0.29 -20.36
N PHE A 140 -36.87 -1.54 -20.85
CA PHE A 140 -37.37 -1.92 -22.19
C PHE A 140 -38.35 -3.09 -22.19
N ASP A 141 -39.10 -3.29 -21.10
CA ASP A 141 -40.26 -4.20 -21.12
C ASP A 141 -41.51 -3.45 -20.63
N SER A 142 -42.22 -2.83 -21.59
CA SER A 142 -43.65 -2.45 -21.53
C SER A 142 -44.12 -2.07 -22.94
#